data_AF-A0AB39D0X1-F1
#
_entry.id   AF-A0AB39D0X1-F1
#
_cell.length_a   1.000
_cell.length_b   1.000
_cell.length_c   1.000
_cell.angle_alpha   90.00
_cell.angle_beta   90.00
_cell.angle_gamma   90.00
#
_symmetry.space_group_name_H-M   'P 1'
#
loop_
_entity.id
_entity.type
_entity.pdbx_description
1 polymer ?
#
loop_
_entity_poly.entity_id
_entity_poly.type
_entity_poly.pdbx_seq_one_letter_code
_entity_poly.pdbx_strand_id
1 'polypeptide(L)'
;MHTDVKEYAAKLRQTPPVPCDLAVGDRVTFTNEFGVSFAGMRVIGFADDDSFYGKFIHLTGPVHPGAYWFPHGRTELTKEPA
;
A
#
# COMPACT_ATOMS: atom_id res chain seq x y z
N MET A 1 3.00 -21.38 4.09
CA MET A 1 2.07 -20.59 4.91
C MET A 1 2.07 -19.17 4.35
N HIS A 2 0.93 -18.69 3.83
CA HIS A 2 0.73 -17.30 3.40
C HIS A 2 0.01 -16.54 4.52
N THR A 3 0.52 -16.65 5.74
CA THR A 3 -0.19 -16.22 6.97
C THR A 3 0.13 -14.77 7.32
N ASP A 4 1.29 -14.27 6.89
CA ASP A 4 1.84 -12.99 7.33
C ASP A 4 1.03 -11.76 6.88
N VAL A 5 0.53 -11.75 5.64
CA VAL A 5 -0.17 -10.57 5.09
C VAL A 5 -1.49 -10.31 5.77
N LYS A 6 -2.27 -11.36 6.05
CA LYS A 6 -3.57 -11.21 6.70
C LYS A 6 -3.41 -10.73 8.14
N GLU A 7 -2.43 -11.27 8.86
CA GLU A 7 -2.13 -10.86 10.23
C GLU A 7 -1.58 -9.44 10.30
N TYR A 8 -0.75 -9.04 9.34
CA TYR A 8 -0.25 -7.68 9.24
C TYR A 8 -1.36 -6.70 8.86
N ALA A 9 -2.15 -7.00 7.83
CA ALA A 9 -3.27 -6.19 7.38
C ALA A 9 -4.35 -6.01 8.46
N ALA A 10 -4.55 -7.01 9.33
CA ALA A 10 -5.48 -6.91 10.46
C ALA A 10 -5.08 -5.84 11.50
N LYS A 11 -3.80 -5.43 11.52
CA LYS A 11 -3.29 -4.34 12.37
C LYS A 11 -3.41 -2.97 11.72
N LEU A 12 -3.81 -2.91 10.44
CA LEU A 12 -3.93 -1.69 9.66
C LEU A 12 -5.37 -1.19 9.61
N ARG A 13 -5.52 0.13 9.46
CA ARG A 13 -6.79 0.79 9.21
C ARG A 13 -7.32 0.38 7.83
N GLN A 14 -8.62 0.16 7.75
CA GLN A 14 -9.29 -0.19 6.49
C GLN A 14 -9.74 1.05 5.70
N THR A 15 -9.69 2.22 6.34
CA THR A 15 -10.02 3.52 5.74
C THR A 15 -8.81 4.45 5.88
N PRO A 16 -8.52 5.27 4.85
CA PRO A 16 -7.38 6.19 4.90
C PRO A 16 -7.60 7.26 5.99
N PRO A 17 -6.56 7.65 6.76
CA PRO A 17 -6.65 8.70 7.78
C PRO A 17 -6.79 10.10 7.17
N VAL A 18 -6.40 10.26 5.90
CA VAL A 18 -6.45 11.51 5.13
C VAL A 18 -7.30 11.31 3.87
N PRO A 19 -7.89 12.38 3.29
CA PRO A 19 -8.63 12.29 2.04
C PRO A 19 -7.79 11.63 0.93
N CYS A 20 -8.26 10.48 0.45
CA CYS A 20 -7.58 9.64 -0.53
C CYS A 20 -8.62 8.88 -1.36
N ASP A 21 -8.35 8.66 -2.64
CA ASP A 21 -9.18 7.91 -3.60
C ASP A 21 -8.87 6.40 -3.65
N LEU A 22 -7.95 5.94 -2.80
CA LEU A 22 -7.56 4.54 -2.66
C LEU A 22 -8.36 3.86 -1.53
N ALA A 23 -8.69 2.59 -1.76
CA ALA A 23 -9.30 1.70 -0.80
C ALA A 23 -8.48 0.41 -0.65
N VAL A 24 -8.65 -0.29 0.47
CA VAL A 24 -8.06 -1.62 0.66
C VAL A 24 -8.56 -2.56 -0.44
N GLY A 25 -7.63 -3.27 -1.07
CA GLY A 25 -7.89 -4.19 -2.16
C GLY A 25 -7.64 -3.60 -3.55
N ASP A 26 -7.54 -2.29 -3.70
CA ASP A 26 -7.19 -1.63 -4.96
C ASP A 26 -5.83 -2.10 -5.46
N ARG A 27 -5.71 -2.18 -6.78
CA ARG A 27 -4.44 -2.39 -7.47
C ARG A 27 -3.83 -1.05 -7.86
N VAL A 28 -2.53 -0.94 -7.68
CA VAL A 28 -1.77 0.27 -7.98
C VAL A 28 -0.44 -0.10 -8.63
N THR A 29 0.05 0.79 -9.48
CA THR A 29 1.45 0.84 -9.86
C THR A 29 2.16 1.80 -8.93
N PHE A 30 3.21 1.33 -8.26
CA PHE A 30 4.08 2.14 -7.40
C PHE A 30 5.31 2.59 -8.17
N THR A 31 5.55 3.89 -8.26
CA THR A 31 6.75 4.47 -8.87
C THR A 31 7.56 5.18 -7.80
N ASN A 32 8.79 4.73 -7.58
CA ASN A 32 9.68 5.35 -6.58
C ASN A 32 10.33 6.64 -7.12
N GLU A 33 11.04 7.35 -6.25
CA GLU A 33 11.77 8.59 -6.58
C GLU A 33 12.84 8.44 -7.68
N PHE A 34 13.31 7.21 -7.92
CA PHE A 34 14.29 6.89 -8.97
C PHE A 34 13.64 6.61 -10.33
N GLY A 35 12.30 6.71 -10.44
CA GLY A 35 11.54 6.44 -11.66
C GLY A 35 11.30 4.95 -11.94
N VAL A 36 11.63 4.06 -11.00
CA VAL A 36 11.39 2.62 -11.14
C VAL A 36 9.94 2.32 -10.74
N SER A 37 9.22 1.65 -11.63
CA SER A 37 7.80 1.34 -11.46
C SER A 37 7.56 -0.14 -11.20
N PHE A 38 6.70 -0.44 -10.23
CA PHE A 38 6.28 -1.77 -9.81
C PHE A 38 4.76 -1.86 -9.97
N ALA A 39 4.31 -2.58 -11.00
CA ALA A 39 2.89 -2.76 -11.31
C ALA A 39 2.25 -3.91 -10.52
N GLY A 40 0.91 -3.90 -10.40
CA GLY A 40 0.14 -4.97 -9.78
C GLY A 40 0.27 -5.03 -8.26
N MET A 41 0.75 -3.97 -7.62
CA MET A 41 0.81 -3.85 -6.16
C MET A 41 -0.61 -3.74 -5.61
N ARG A 42 -0.86 -4.28 -4.42
CA ARG A 42 -2.19 -4.23 -3.80
C ARG A 42 -2.18 -3.46 -2.49
N VAL A 43 -3.14 -2.57 -2.31
CA VAL A 43 -3.37 -1.87 -1.04
C VAL A 43 -3.90 -2.86 -0.01
N ILE A 44 -3.21 -3.00 1.13
CA ILE A 44 -3.59 -3.93 2.21
C ILE A 44 -4.10 -3.22 3.46
N GLY A 45 -3.91 -1.90 3.55
CA GLY A 45 -4.36 -1.11 4.69
C GLY A 45 -3.67 0.24 4.76
N PHE A 46 -4.06 1.00 5.76
CA PHE A 46 -3.51 2.31 6.05
C PHE A 46 -3.00 2.39 7.49
N ALA A 47 -1.95 3.17 7.73
CA ALA A 47 -1.53 3.58 9.07
C ALA A 47 -2.06 4.99 9.38
N ASP A 48 -1.96 5.42 10.64
CA ASP A 48 -2.16 6.84 10.99
C ASP A 48 -1.06 7.72 10.34
N ASP A 49 -1.34 9.00 10.14
CA ASP A 49 -0.47 9.92 9.38
C ASP A 49 0.82 10.31 10.12
N ASP A 50 0.89 10.05 11.42
CA ASP A 50 2.08 10.21 12.25
C ASP A 50 2.92 8.92 12.37
N SER A 51 2.37 7.80 11.90
CA SER A 51 2.98 6.47 11.97
C SER A 51 3.86 6.19 10.74
N PHE A 52 4.84 5.29 10.89
CA PHE A 52 5.75 4.89 9.81
C PHE A 52 6.44 6.06 9.07
N TYR A 53 6.80 7.13 9.79
CA TYR A 53 7.41 8.34 9.21
C TYR A 53 6.50 9.04 8.17
N GLY A 54 5.19 9.06 8.41
CA GLY A 54 4.20 9.66 7.52
C GLY A 54 3.72 8.76 6.38
N LYS A 55 4.19 7.51 6.34
CA LYS A 55 3.85 6.55 5.30
C LYS A 55 2.56 5.84 5.64
N PHE A 56 1.45 6.47 5.28
CA PHE A 56 0.14 5.98 5.66
C PHE A 56 -0.42 4.88 4.74
N ILE A 57 0.19 4.59 3.57
CA ILE A 57 -0.31 3.59 2.62
C ILE A 57 0.57 2.35 2.66
N HIS A 58 -0.03 1.17 2.85
CA HIS A 58 0.70 -0.09 2.94
C HIS A 58 0.30 -0.99 1.76
N LEU A 59 1.32 -1.47 1.04
CA LEU A 59 1.13 -2.30 -0.15
C LEU A 59 1.77 -3.67 0.02
N THR A 60 1.29 -4.63 -0.76
CA THR A 60 1.90 -5.95 -0.93
C THR A 60 2.14 -6.23 -2.42
N GLY A 61 3.23 -6.94 -2.72
CA GLY A 61 3.60 -7.31 -4.09
C GLY A 61 2.81 -8.52 -4.62
N PRO A 62 2.60 -8.61 -5.94
CA PRO A 62 1.86 -9.72 -6.55
C PRO A 62 2.63 -11.05 -6.50
N VAL A 63 3.97 -11.00 -6.54
CA VAL A 63 4.85 -12.19 -6.56
C VAL A 63 5.24 -12.64 -5.15
N HIS A 64 5.46 -11.67 -4.26
CA HIS A 64 5.91 -11.91 -2.89
C HIS A 64 5.00 -11.18 -1.91
N PRO A 65 3.84 -11.76 -1.57
CA PRO A 65 2.88 -11.10 -0.70
C PRO A 65 3.47 -10.81 0.71
N GLY A 66 4.44 -11.60 1.18
CA GLY A 66 5.14 -11.33 2.44
C GLY A 66 6.09 -10.11 2.43
N ALA A 67 6.31 -9.48 1.28
CA ALA A 67 7.09 -8.24 1.16
C ALA A 67 6.14 -7.03 1.16
N TYR A 68 6.28 -6.20 2.18
CA TYR A 68 5.49 -4.97 2.35
C TYR A 68 6.22 -3.77 1.79
N TRP A 69 5.46 -2.85 1.19
CA TRP A 69 5.97 -1.61 0.62
C TRP A 69 5.24 -0.42 1.22
N PHE A 70 6.00 0.65 1.45
CA PHE A 70 5.55 1.86 2.13
C PHE A 70 5.94 3.08 1.27
N PRO A 71 5.07 3.47 0.33
CA PRO A 71 5.22 4.70 -0.44
C PRO A 71 5.27 5.90 0.51
N HIS A 72 6.04 6.92 0.13
CA HIS A 72 6.09 8.21 0.84
C HIS A 72 4.76 8.94 0.79
N GLY A 73 3.95 8.72 -0.25
CA GLY A 73 2.63 9.29 -0.33
C GLY A 73 1.82 8.82 -1.53
N ARG A 74 0.58 9.32 -1.61
CA ARG A 74 -0.36 8.99 -2.68
C ARG A 74 0.17 9.33 -4.08
N THR A 75 1.04 10.33 -4.22
CA THR A 75 1.58 10.79 -5.51
C THR A 75 2.48 9.77 -6.20
N GLU A 76 3.07 8.83 -5.45
CA GLU A 76 3.90 7.75 -5.99
C GLU A 76 3.06 6.57 -6.53
N LEU A 77 1.74 6.65 -6.40
CA LEU A 77 0.82 5.58 -6.76
C LEU A 77 -0.06 5.98 -7.93
N THR A 78 -0.23 5.07 -8.86
CA THR A 78 -1.23 5.18 -9.93
C THR A 78 -2.22 4.05 -9.77
N LYS A 79 -3.50 4.38 -9.54
CA LYS A 79 -4.56 3.38 -9.41
C LYS A 79 -4.79 2.69 -10.76
N GLU A 80 -4.77 1.37 -10.73
CA GLU A 80 -5.05 0.55 -11.91
C GLU A 80 -6.57 0.43 -12.11
N PRO A 81 -7.04 0.32 -13.36
CA PRO A 81 -8.44 0.02 -13.62
C PRO A 81 -8.83 -1.34 -13.00
N ALA A 82 -10.06 -1.42 -12.49
CA ALA A 82 -10.63 -2.61 -11.86
C ALA A 82 -10.92 -3.71 -12.88
#